data_AF-A0A1Y3MTC3-F1
#
_entry.id   AF-A0A1Y3MTC3-F1
#
_cell.length_a   1.000
_cell.length_b   1.000
_cell.length_c   1.000
_cell.angle_alpha   90.00
_cell.angle_beta   90.00
_cell.angle_gamma   90.00
#
_symmetry.space_group_name_H-M   'P 1'
#
loop_
_entity.id
_entity.type
_entity.pdbx_description
1 polymer ?
#
loop_
_entity_poly.entity_id
_entity_poly.type
_entity_poly.pdbx_seq_one_letter_code
_entity_poly.pdbx_strand_id
1 'polypeptide(L)'
;MENFTTEDIDYICNKILKNFEQNKILIPYVNQVCEKVKIFLSKKSKVKNFDDDQFVGYIIEKINNRKVKENIHVGVLAAQSIGEPVTQSALSYFHKLTGDADSSNGLKELYNVTHNKLDYSVAEFYLKSKNPDGALKKK
;
A
#
# COMPACT_ATOMS: atom_id res chain seq x y z
N MET A 1 -33.09 -12.90 -8.19
CA MET A 1 -31.63 -12.69 -8.22
C MET A 1 -31.04 -13.72 -7.29
N GLU A 2 -30.23 -14.63 -7.82
CA GLU A 2 -29.50 -15.60 -7.00
C GLU A 2 -28.24 -14.93 -6.46
N ASN A 3 -27.76 -15.36 -5.30
CA ASN A 3 -26.46 -14.93 -4.78
C ASN A 3 -25.40 -15.96 -5.16
N PHE A 4 -24.13 -15.55 -5.17
CA PHE A 4 -23.04 -16.51 -5.29
C PHE A 4 -23.06 -17.47 -4.09
N THR A 5 -22.99 -18.77 -4.37
CA THR A 5 -22.83 -19.78 -3.31
C THR A 5 -21.38 -19.83 -2.84
N THR A 6 -21.14 -20.45 -1.69
CA THR A 6 -19.77 -20.71 -1.21
C THR A 6 -19.01 -21.57 -2.22
N GLU A 7 -19.67 -22.55 -2.83
CA GLU A 7 -19.10 -23.46 -3.84
C GLU A 7 -18.64 -22.70 -5.10
N ASP A 8 -19.46 -21.75 -5.60
CA ASP A 8 -19.11 -20.89 -6.73
C ASP A 8 -17.82 -20.08 -6.43
N ILE A 9 -17.77 -19.49 -5.24
CA ILE A 9 -16.66 -18.63 -4.81
C ILE A 9 -15.38 -19.45 -4.62
N ASP A 10 -15.50 -20.64 -4.02
CA ASP A 10 -14.37 -21.55 -3.83
C ASP A 10 -13.85 -22.07 -5.16
N TYR A 11 -14.74 -22.40 -6.11
CA TYR A 11 -14.35 -22.77 -7.48
C TYR A 11 -13.52 -21.67 -8.16
N ILE A 12 -14.00 -20.42 -8.12
CA ILE A 12 -13.28 -19.26 -8.67
C ILE A 12 -11.91 -19.10 -8.00
N CYS A 13 -11.86 -19.13 -6.68
CA CYS A 13 -10.60 -18.95 -5.93
C CYS A 13 -9.61 -20.08 -6.20
N ASN A 14 -10.07 -21.33 -6.25
CA ASN A 14 -9.23 -22.49 -6.53
C ASN A 14 -8.65 -22.44 -7.95
N LYS A 15 -9.44 -22.02 -8.95
CA LYS A 15 -8.94 -21.82 -10.32
C LYS A 15 -7.87 -20.73 -10.39
N ILE A 16 -8.07 -19.60 -9.70
CA ILE A 16 -7.07 -18.53 -9.63
C ILE A 16 -5.78 -19.07 -8.98
N LEU A 17 -5.88 -19.72 -7.82
CA LEU A 17 -4.73 -20.25 -7.08
C LEU A 17 -3.93 -21.27 -7.89
N LYS A 18 -4.62 -22.20 -8.56
CA LYS A 18 -4.00 -23.24 -9.38
C LYS A 18 -3.14 -22.66 -10.51
N ASN A 19 -3.50 -21.49 -11.04
CA ASN A 19 -2.70 -20.82 -12.08
C ASN A 19 -1.33 -20.33 -11.58
N PHE A 20 -1.18 -20.15 -10.26
CA PHE A 20 0.03 -19.62 -9.64
C PHE A 20 0.71 -20.59 -8.66
N GLU A 21 0.30 -21.86 -8.60
CA GLU A 21 0.80 -22.84 -7.61
C GLU A 21 2.32 -23.02 -7.65
N GLN A 22 2.91 -22.88 -8.84
CA GLN A 22 4.36 -23.06 -9.06
C GLN A 22 5.17 -21.86 -8.55
N ASN A 23 4.57 -20.67 -8.42
CA ASN A 23 5.25 -19.46 -7.98
C ASN A 23 5.05 -19.21 -6.49
N LYS A 24 5.83 -19.90 -5.65
CA LYS A 24 5.74 -19.83 -4.18
C LYS A 24 5.83 -18.41 -3.61
N ILE A 25 6.60 -17.52 -4.26
CA ILE A 25 6.77 -16.13 -3.83
C ILE A 25 5.47 -15.33 -4.01
N LEU A 26 4.70 -15.65 -5.06
CA LEU A 26 3.47 -14.95 -5.41
C LEU A 26 2.25 -15.46 -4.62
N ILE A 27 2.30 -16.68 -4.07
CA ILE A 27 1.19 -17.31 -3.33
C ILE A 27 0.58 -16.40 -2.24
N PRO A 28 1.36 -15.75 -1.35
CA PRO A 28 0.79 -14.86 -0.35
C PRO A 28 -0.04 -13.71 -0.95
N TYR A 29 0.40 -13.15 -2.07
CA TYR A 29 -0.33 -12.10 -2.78
C TYR A 29 -1.61 -12.64 -3.42
N VAL A 30 -1.55 -13.81 -4.07
CA VAL A 30 -2.73 -14.43 -4.68
C VAL A 30 -3.78 -14.77 -3.63
N ASN A 31 -3.37 -15.26 -2.45
CA ASN A 31 -4.27 -15.49 -1.33
C ASN A 31 -5.00 -14.21 -0.91
N GLN A 32 -4.30 -13.07 -0.81
CA GLN A 32 -4.94 -11.77 -0.52
C GLN A 32 -5.94 -11.36 -1.60
N VAL A 33 -5.66 -11.66 -2.88
CA VAL A 33 -6.60 -11.41 -3.98
C VAL A 33 -7.84 -12.29 -3.81
N CYS A 34 -7.68 -13.59 -3.53
CA CYS A 34 -8.80 -14.49 -3.29
C CYS A 34 -9.68 -14.03 -2.12
N GLU A 35 -9.10 -13.55 -1.01
CA GLU A 35 -9.88 -12.98 0.10
C GLU A 35 -10.70 -11.76 -0.33
N LYS A 36 -10.13 -10.88 -1.15
CA LYS A 36 -10.88 -9.73 -1.70
C LYS A 36 -11.99 -10.17 -2.65
N VAL A 37 -11.75 -11.20 -3.47
CA VAL A 37 -12.75 -11.78 -4.37
C VAL A 37 -13.91 -12.39 -3.56
N LYS A 38 -13.62 -13.16 -2.50
CA LYS A 38 -14.63 -13.71 -1.58
C LYS A 38 -15.51 -12.61 -0.97
N ILE A 39 -14.88 -11.55 -0.45
CA ILE A 39 -15.60 -10.41 0.16
C ILE A 39 -16.44 -9.68 -0.89
N PHE A 40 -15.95 -9.56 -2.13
CA PHE A 40 -16.67 -8.89 -3.20
C PHE A 40 -17.89 -9.69 -3.67
N LEU A 41 -17.70 -10.98 -3.97
CA LEU A 41 -18.75 -11.85 -4.50
C LEU A 41 -19.83 -12.16 -3.46
N SER A 42 -19.47 -12.30 -2.17
CA SER A 42 -20.44 -12.52 -1.09
C SER A 42 -21.43 -11.35 -0.91
N LYS A 43 -21.07 -10.15 -1.36
CA LYS A 43 -21.92 -8.94 -1.30
C LYS A 43 -22.68 -8.68 -2.60
N LYS A 44 -22.46 -9.48 -3.65
CA LYS A 44 -23.01 -9.24 -4.98
C LYS A 44 -24.07 -10.27 -5.34
N SER A 45 -25.13 -9.81 -5.98
CA SER A 45 -26.08 -10.69 -6.65
C SER A 45 -25.45 -11.26 -7.91
N LYS A 46 -25.67 -12.55 -8.15
CA LYS A 46 -25.25 -13.26 -9.36
C LYS A 46 -26.13 -12.82 -10.52
N VAL A 47 -25.48 -12.35 -11.58
CA VAL A 47 -26.15 -11.95 -12.82
C VAL A 47 -26.51 -13.22 -13.59
N LYS A 48 -27.63 -13.19 -14.33
CA LYS A 48 -28.02 -14.31 -15.20
C LYS A 48 -26.93 -14.51 -16.27
N ASN A 49 -26.49 -15.76 -16.46
CA ASN A 49 -25.39 -16.13 -17.36
C ASN A 49 -24.03 -15.50 -16.97
N PHE A 50 -23.75 -15.36 -15.68
CA PHE A 50 -22.41 -15.00 -15.22
C PHE A 50 -21.41 -16.08 -15.63
N ASP A 51 -20.34 -15.67 -16.33
CA ASP A 51 -19.26 -16.55 -16.77
C ASP A 51 -18.12 -16.50 -15.76
N ASP A 52 -18.06 -17.54 -14.92
CA ASP A 52 -17.03 -17.71 -13.90
C ASP A 52 -15.62 -17.77 -14.50
N ASP A 53 -15.48 -18.39 -15.68
CA ASP A 53 -14.18 -18.60 -16.33
C ASP A 53 -13.66 -17.32 -16.97
N GLN A 54 -14.54 -16.51 -17.57
CA GLN A 54 -14.19 -15.18 -18.04
C GLN A 54 -13.75 -14.28 -16.88
N PHE A 55 -14.45 -14.34 -15.75
CA PHE A 55 -14.09 -13.57 -14.55
C PHE A 55 -12.73 -14.00 -13.99
N VAL A 56 -12.49 -15.30 -13.86
CA VAL A 56 -11.19 -15.86 -13.45
C VAL A 56 -10.07 -15.41 -14.39
N GLY A 57 -10.29 -15.52 -15.70
CA GLY A 57 -9.34 -15.10 -16.73
C GLY A 57 -8.93 -13.63 -16.58
N TYR A 58 -9.92 -12.75 -16.36
CA TYR A 58 -9.67 -11.33 -16.11
C TYR A 58 -8.81 -11.09 -14.87
N ILE A 59 -9.06 -11.79 -13.76
CA ILE A 59 -8.26 -11.64 -12.53
C ILE A 59 -6.82 -12.12 -12.77
N ILE A 60 -6.63 -13.28 -13.40
CA ILE A 60 -5.31 -13.82 -13.73
C ILE A 60 -4.52 -12.85 -14.61
N GLU A 61 -5.16 -12.29 -15.64
CA GLU A 61 -4.55 -11.30 -16.52
C GLU A 61 -4.11 -10.05 -15.73
N LYS A 62 -4.97 -9.53 -14.84
CA LYS A 62 -4.63 -8.38 -13.99
C LYS A 62 -3.48 -8.65 -13.03
N ILE A 63 -3.39 -9.86 -12.46
CA ILE A 63 -2.25 -10.25 -11.62
C ILE A 63 -0.97 -10.25 -12.45
N ASN A 64 -0.99 -10.85 -13.64
CA ASN A 64 0.17 -10.93 -14.51
C ASN A 64 0.62 -9.55 -15.01
N ASN A 65 -0.31 -8.70 -15.43
CA ASN A 65 -0.02 -7.35 -15.92
C ASN A 65 0.55 -6.41 -14.84
N ARG A 66 0.31 -6.70 -13.56
CA ARG A 66 0.85 -5.92 -12.43
C ARG A 66 2.28 -6.32 -12.04
N LYS A 67 2.80 -7.43 -12.56
CA LYS A 67 4.18 -7.83 -12.30
C LYS A 67 5.11 -6.80 -12.92
N VAL A 68 6.12 -6.39 -12.16
CA VAL A 68 7.23 -5.61 -12.70
C VAL A 68 7.92 -6.48 -13.74
N LYS A 69 8.07 -5.96 -14.97
CA LYS A 69 8.75 -6.68 -16.04
C LYS A 69 10.21 -6.89 -15.68
N GLU A 70 10.79 -7.96 -16.21
CA GLU A 70 12.22 -8.21 -16.10
C GLU A 70 13.02 -7.07 -16.73
N ASN A 71 14.23 -6.85 -16.21
CA ASN A 71 15.17 -5.81 -16.68
C ASN A 71 14.70 -4.36 -16.54
N ILE A 72 13.72 -4.08 -15.67
CA ILE A 72 13.37 -2.71 -15.29
C ILE A 72 14.38 -2.20 -14.25
N HIS A 73 15.00 -1.05 -14.53
CA HIS A 73 15.89 -0.34 -13.61
C HIS A 73 15.10 0.39 -12.50
N VAL A 74 14.49 -0.38 -11.59
CA VAL A 74 13.63 0.14 -10.50
C VAL A 74 14.32 1.16 -9.61
N GLY A 75 15.65 1.05 -9.42
CA GLY A 75 16.42 2.03 -8.63
C GLY A 75 16.44 3.42 -9.28
N VAL A 76 16.59 3.49 -10.60
CA VAL A 76 16.59 4.78 -11.34
C VAL A 76 15.20 5.39 -11.30
N LEU A 77 14.16 4.59 -11.57
CA LEU A 77 12.77 5.04 -11.53
C LEU A 77 12.39 5.55 -10.13
N ALA A 78 12.73 4.80 -9.08
CA ALA A 78 12.44 5.22 -7.71
C ALA A 78 13.16 6.54 -7.35
N ALA A 79 14.43 6.69 -7.74
CA ALA A 79 15.18 7.91 -7.49
C ALA A 79 14.54 9.14 -8.18
N GLN A 80 14.12 8.97 -9.44
CA GLN A 80 13.43 10.02 -10.19
C GLN A 80 12.07 10.36 -9.55
N SER A 81 11.23 9.36 -9.28
CA SER A 81 9.90 9.57 -8.69
C SER A 81 9.94 10.20 -7.30
N ILE A 82 11.00 9.95 -6.51
CA ILE A 82 11.19 10.62 -5.22
C ILE A 82 11.73 12.05 -5.41
N GLY A 83 12.61 12.29 -6.39
CA GLY A 83 13.22 13.60 -6.63
C GLY A 83 12.29 14.62 -7.30
N GLU A 84 11.38 14.20 -8.18
CA GLU A 84 10.42 15.08 -8.85
C GLU A 84 9.56 15.93 -7.88
N PRO A 85 8.88 15.36 -6.87
CA PRO A 85 8.07 16.14 -5.94
C PRO A 85 8.90 17.08 -5.04
N VAL A 86 10.21 16.84 -4.87
CA VAL A 86 11.11 17.72 -4.10
C VAL A 86 11.21 19.09 -4.76
N THR A 87 11.33 19.13 -6.09
CA THR A 87 11.40 20.41 -6.83
C THR A 87 10.08 21.18 -6.74
N GLN A 88 8.94 20.50 -6.84
CA GLN A 88 7.61 21.10 -6.68
C GLN A 88 7.39 21.63 -5.26
N SER A 89 7.85 20.87 -4.26
CA SER A 89 7.77 21.26 -2.85
C SER A 89 8.66 22.47 -2.55
N ALA A 90 9.84 22.57 -3.18
CA ALA A 90 10.75 23.71 -3.02
C ALA A 90 10.12 25.00 -3.51
N LEU A 91 9.46 24.97 -4.67
CA LEU A 91 8.70 26.11 -5.18
C LEU A 91 7.57 26.49 -4.20
N SER A 92 6.79 25.52 -3.72
CA SER A 92 5.70 25.76 -2.76
C SER A 92 6.20 26.36 -1.43
N TYR A 93 7.37 25.93 -0.96
CA TYR A 93 8.01 26.52 0.23
C TYR A 93 8.30 28.01 0.04
N PHE A 94 8.85 28.42 -1.11
CA PHE A 94 9.09 29.84 -1.39
C PHE A 94 7.82 30.69 -1.38
N HIS A 95 6.69 30.14 -1.82
CA HIS A 95 5.40 30.83 -1.77
C HIS A 95 4.79 30.90 -0.36
N LYS A 96 5.15 29.99 0.55
CA LYS A 96 4.65 29.96 1.94
C LYS A 96 5.47 30.79 2.93
N LEU A 97 6.69 31.21 2.55
CA LEU A 97 7.56 32.05 3.39
C LEU A 97 6.96 33.40 3.80
N THR A 98 5.87 33.83 3.17
CA THR A 98 5.17 35.09 3.49
C THR A 98 4.04 34.97 4.53
N GLY A 99 3.73 33.77 5.04
CA GLY A 99 2.42 33.52 5.70
C GLY A 99 2.37 33.03 7.15
N ASP A 100 3.28 32.17 7.64
CA ASP A 100 3.08 31.53 8.97
C ASP A 100 4.39 31.07 9.63
N ALA A 101 4.46 31.21 10.96
CA ALA A 101 5.61 30.88 11.80
C ALA A 101 5.78 29.37 12.10
N ASP A 102 4.74 28.56 11.88
CA ASP A 102 4.73 27.10 12.14
C ASP A 102 5.04 26.26 10.89
N SER A 103 5.96 26.73 10.03
CA SER A 103 6.34 25.99 8.83
C SER A 103 7.47 25.00 9.11
N SER A 104 7.13 23.74 9.42
CA SER A 104 8.11 22.66 9.34
C SER A 104 8.64 22.57 7.89
N ASN A 105 9.94 22.80 7.72
CA ASN A 105 10.56 22.81 6.40
C ASN A 105 10.87 21.36 5.98
N GLY A 106 9.85 20.68 5.45
CA GLY A 106 9.94 19.26 5.06
C GLY A 106 11.05 18.93 4.05
N LEU A 107 11.53 19.90 3.26
CA LEU A 107 12.67 19.70 2.35
C LEU A 107 14.01 19.64 3.09
N LYS A 108 14.17 20.50 4.10
CA LYS A 108 15.35 20.51 4.96
C LYS A 108 15.40 19.22 5.79
N GLU A 109 14.24 18.75 6.25
CA GLU A 109 14.12 17.46 6.94
C GLU A 109 14.43 16.28 6.01
N LEU A 110 13.91 16.27 4.77
CA LEU A 110 14.24 15.23 3.79
C LEU A 110 15.75 15.18 3.48
N TYR A 111 16.40 16.34 3.34
CA TYR A 111 17.86 16.43 3.20
C TYR A 111 18.59 15.86 4.42
N ASN A 112 18.14 16.21 5.63
CA ASN A 112 18.74 15.71 6.86
C ASN A 112 18.60 14.18 7.01
N VAL A 113 17.42 13.63 6.71
CA VAL A 113 17.16 12.17 6.74
C VAL A 113 18.02 11.44 5.71
N THR A 114 18.08 11.94 4.47
CA THR A 114 18.91 11.32 3.41
C THR A 114 20.41 11.38 3.69
N HIS A 115 20.85 12.28 4.56
CA HIS A 115 22.25 12.41 4.99
C HIS A 115 22.50 11.89 6.42
N ASN A 116 21.58 11.10 6.98
CA ASN A 116 21.66 10.53 8.33
C ASN A 116 21.89 11.56 9.46
N LYS A 117 21.47 12.80 9.26
CA LYS A 117 21.46 13.84 10.29
C LYS A 117 20.12 13.79 11.01
N LEU A 118 19.97 12.82 11.91
CA LEU A 118 18.77 12.71 12.74
C LEU A 118 18.76 13.85 13.77
N ASP A 119 17.68 14.63 13.74
CA ASP A 119 17.39 15.63 14.76
C ASP A 119 16.47 15.01 15.81
N TYR A 120 16.97 14.81 17.03
CA TYR A 120 16.22 14.21 18.14
C TYR A 120 15.31 15.23 18.86
N SER A 121 15.25 16.48 18.39
CA SER A 121 14.42 17.54 18.99
C SER A 121 12.90 17.32 18.85
N VAL A 122 12.47 16.37 18.01
CA VAL A 122 11.04 16.08 17.72
C VAL A 122 10.61 14.69 18.24
N ALA A 123 11.31 14.15 19.24
CA ALA A 123 10.91 12.87 19.85
C ALA A 123 9.56 13.00 20.58
N GLU A 124 8.49 12.54 19.94
CA GLU A 124 7.16 12.46 20.56
C GLU A 124 7.04 11.22 21.45
N PHE A 125 6.89 11.45 22.76
CA PHE A 125 6.68 10.39 23.74
C PHE A 125 5.20 10.23 24.05
N TYR A 126 4.63 9.10 23.64
CA TYR A 126 3.25 8.74 23.97
C TYR A 126 3.21 8.05 25.35
N LEU A 127 2.86 8.79 26.41
CA LEU A 127 2.75 8.25 27.77
C LEU A 127 1.39 7.55 27.99
N LYS A 128 1.40 6.40 28.68
CA LYS A 128 0.16 5.69 29.06
C LYS A 128 -0.65 6.54 30.04
N SER A 129 -1.91 6.80 29.70
CA SER A 129 -2.81 7.77 30.36
C SER A 129 -3.07 7.59 31.86
N LYS A 130 -2.71 6.44 32.46
CA LYS A 130 -3.00 6.17 33.87
C LYS A 130 -1.92 6.61 34.87
N ASN A 131 -0.72 6.97 34.42
CA ASN A 131 0.27 7.66 35.28
C ASN A 131 1.48 8.16 34.46
N PRO A 132 1.36 9.29 33.75
CA PRO A 132 2.46 9.80 32.90
C PRO A 132 3.72 10.16 33.71
N ASP A 133 3.57 10.59 34.96
CA ASP A 133 4.69 11.07 35.79
C ASP A 133 5.34 9.98 36.67
N GLY A 134 4.81 8.75 36.65
CA GLY A 134 5.29 7.67 37.53
C GLY A 134 6.75 7.28 37.25
N ALA A 135 7.20 7.40 36.00
CA ALA A 135 8.57 7.09 35.58
C ALA A 135 9.57 8.24 35.80
N LEU A 136 9.08 9.48 36.01
CA LEU A 136 9.91 10.69 36.12
C LEU A 136 10.03 11.23 37.56
N LYS A 137 9.29 10.66 38.52
CA LYS A 137 9.45 11.00 39.94
C LYS A 137 10.76 10.43 40.49
N LYS A 138 11.69 11.30 40.86
CA LYS A 138 12.86 10.93 41.68
C LYS A 138 12.37 10.36 43.02
N LYS A 139 13.00 9.26 43.45
CA LYS A 139 12.81 8.67 44.79
C LYS A 139 13.29 9.61 45.89
#